data_AF-A0A6P4F5Y1-F1
#
_entry.id   AF-A0A6P4F5Y1-F1
#
_cell.length_a   1.000
_cell.length_b   1.000
_cell.length_c   1.000
_cell.angle_alpha   90.00
_cell.angle_beta   90.00
_cell.angle_gamma   90.00
#
_symmetry.space_group_name_H-M   'P 1'
#
loop_
_entity.id
_entity.type
_entity.pdbx_description
1 polymer ?
#
loop_
_entity_poly.entity_id
_entity_poly.type
_entity_poly.pdbx_seq_one_letter_code
_entity_poly.pdbx_strand_id
1 'polypeptide(L)' 'MKCLTLVVLLALLVALFAGSSEGSYCPCDLKTKGSEVCGSNGVTFKNRCEFECTQRDYKKVGRTLNIRNDGPCNQAN' A
#
# COMPACT_ATOMS: atom_id res chain seq x y z
N MET A 1 4.06 -5.42 44.65
CA MET A 1 4.12 -6.65 43.82
C MET A 1 2.96 -6.76 42.81
N LYS A 2 1.69 -6.60 43.23
CA LYS A 2 0.49 -6.74 42.35
C LYS A 2 0.36 -5.69 41.23
N CYS A 3 0.73 -4.44 41.48
CA CYS A 3 0.74 -3.41 40.43
C CYS A 3 1.82 -3.68 39.38
N LEU A 4 2.98 -4.19 39.80
CA LEU A 4 4.09 -4.49 38.89
C LEU A 4 3.68 -5.60 37.90
N THR A 5 3.01 -6.64 38.39
CA THR A 5 2.47 -7.72 37.55
C THR A 5 1.40 -7.22 36.57
N LEU A 6 0.54 -6.28 36.97
CA LEU A 6 -0.48 -5.68 36.10
C LEU A 6 0.15 -4.85 34.97
N VAL A 7 1.18 -4.06 35.28
CA VAL A 7 1.90 -3.23 34.30
C VAL A 7 2.62 -4.10 33.28
N VAL A 8 3.26 -5.19 33.73
CA VAL A 8 3.92 -6.16 32.83
C VAL A 8 2.93 -6.86 31.92
N LEU A 9 1.75 -7.25 32.43
CA LEU A 9 0.71 -7.90 31.64
C LEU A 9 0.15 -6.96 30.56
N LEU A 10 -0.09 -5.69 30.90
CA LEU A 10 -0.52 -4.66 29.96
C LEU A 10 0.53 -4.39 28.87
N ALA A 11 1.81 -4.30 29.24
CA ALA A 11 2.89 -4.09 28.27
C ALA A 11 3.03 -5.28 27.29
N LEU A 12 2.89 -6.51 27.79
CA LEU A 12 2.89 -7.71 26.94
C LEU A 12 1.71 -7.73 25.97
N LEU A 13 0.52 -7.35 26.43
CA LEU A 13 -0.65 -7.24 25.56
C LEU A 13 -0.41 -6.20 24.46
N VAL A 14 0.10 -5.02 24.78
CA VAL A 14 0.39 -3.97 23.79
C VAL A 14 1.42 -4.44 22.76
N ALA A 15 2.47 -5.16 23.18
CA ALA A 15 3.50 -5.68 22.28
C ALA A 15 2.94 -6.70 21.27
N LEU A 16 1.92 -7.49 21.64
CA LEU A 16 1.23 -8.41 20.71
C LEU A 16 0.41 -7.69 19.64
N PHE A 17 -0.03 -6.46 19.90
CA PHE A 17 -0.85 -5.66 18.96
C PHE A 17 -0.06 -4.55 18.27
N ALA A 18 1.21 -4.36 18.61
CA ALA A 18 2.09 -3.38 17.98
C ALA A 18 2.47 -3.84 16.57
N GLY A 19 1.57 -3.64 15.61
CA GLY A 19 1.88 -3.75 14.19
C GLY A 19 2.84 -2.64 13.79
N SER A 20 4.00 -2.99 13.24
CA SER A 20 4.94 -2.04 12.65
C SER A 20 4.37 -1.54 11.31
N SER A 21 3.97 -0.27 11.26
CA SER A 21 3.60 0.40 10.02
C SER A 21 4.87 0.82 9.27
N GLU A 22 5.44 -0.12 8.51
CA GLU A 22 6.57 0.15 7.62
C GLU A 22 6.04 0.91 6.39
N GLY A 23 6.12 2.24 6.41
CA GLY A 23 5.81 3.07 5.24
C GLY A 23 6.69 2.65 4.06
N SER A 24 6.06 2.26 2.95
CA SER A 24 6.77 1.80 1.75
C SER A 24 7.40 3.00 1.03
N TYR A 25 8.70 3.21 1.19
CA TYR A 25 9.41 4.24 0.44
C TYR A 25 9.44 3.87 -1.05
N CYS A 26 8.86 4.75 -1.88
CA CYS A 26 8.64 4.46 -3.29
C CYS A 26 8.82 5.72 -4.14
N PRO A 27 10.07 6.04 -4.54
CA PRO A 27 10.36 7.24 -5.29
C PRO A 27 9.86 7.11 -6.74
N CYS A 28 8.92 7.96 -7.13
CA CYS A 28 8.41 8.06 -8.49
C CYS A 28 8.44 9.51 -8.98
N ASP A 29 8.90 9.69 -10.21
CA ASP A 29 8.86 10.99 -10.88
C ASP A 29 7.43 11.27 -11.39
N LEU A 30 6.72 12.17 -10.71
CA LEU A 30 5.31 12.49 -10.99
C LEU A 30 5.11 13.32 -12.26
N LYS A 31 6.19 13.73 -12.95
CA LYS A 31 6.12 14.65 -14.10
C LYS A 31 5.75 13.98 -15.44
N THR A 32 5.69 12.65 -15.49
CA THR A 32 5.35 11.91 -16.72
C THR A 32 3.85 12.01 -17.02
N LYS A 33 3.46 13.07 -17.74
CA LYS A 33 2.09 13.28 -18.22
C LYS A 33 1.86 12.39 -19.46
N GLY A 34 0.78 11.60 -19.47
CA GLY A 34 0.39 10.78 -20.63
C GLY A 34 0.84 9.32 -20.61
N SER A 35 1.39 8.82 -19.49
CA SER A 35 1.70 7.40 -19.28
C SER A 35 0.76 6.72 -18.28
N GLU A 36 -0.47 7.24 -18.18
CA GLU A 36 -1.48 6.76 -17.24
C GLU A 36 -1.78 5.28 -17.49
N VAL A 37 -2.10 4.56 -16.41
CA VAL A 37 -2.51 3.15 -16.49
C VAL A 37 -3.72 2.89 -15.61
N CYS A 38 -4.62 2.03 -16.07
CA CYS A 38 -5.75 1.60 -15.28
C CYS A 38 -5.38 0.34 -14.49
N GLY A 39 -5.57 0.36 -13.17
CA GLY A 39 -5.47 -0.82 -12.34
C GLY A 39 -6.70 -1.71 -12.42
N SER A 40 -6.51 -2.99 -12.15
CA SER A 40 -7.59 -3.98 -11.96
C SER A 40 -8.56 -3.64 -10.82
N ASN A 41 -8.18 -2.73 -9.92
CA ASN A 41 -9.02 -2.14 -8.89
C ASN A 41 -9.88 -0.95 -9.40
N GLY A 42 -9.80 -0.61 -10.68
CA GLY A 42 -10.53 0.52 -11.27
C GLY A 42 -9.92 1.89 -10.98
N VAL A 43 -8.71 1.95 -10.39
CA VAL A 43 -8.01 3.21 -10.13
C VAL A 43 -7.09 3.54 -11.29
N THR A 44 -7.12 4.80 -11.73
CA THR A 44 -6.15 5.33 -12.71
C THR A 44 -4.91 5.82 -11.98
N PHE A 45 -3.74 5.34 -12.38
CA PHE A 45 -2.44 5.78 -11.89
C PHE A 45 -1.83 6.73 -12.90
N LYS A 46 -1.18 7.82 -12.44
CA LYS A 46 -0.62 8.87 -13.33
C LYS A 46 0.45 8.33 -14.25
N ASN A 47 1.18 7.33 -13.77
CA ASN A 47 2.17 6.59 -14.53
C ASN A 47 2.34 5.18 -13.98
N ARG A 48 3.08 4.37 -14.75
CA ARG A 48 3.42 2.99 -14.36
C ARG A 48 4.23 2.90 -13.06
N CYS A 49 5.08 3.87 -12.74
CA CYS A 49 5.84 3.84 -11.48
C CYS A 49 4.91 3.90 -10.27
N GLU A 50 3.94 4.84 -10.28
CA GLU A 50 2.95 4.98 -9.22
C GLU A 50 2.11 3.69 -9.05
N PHE A 51 1.73 3.07 -10.17
CA PHE A 51 1.08 1.76 -10.18
C PHE A 51 1.94 0.68 -9.51
N GLU A 52 3.21 0.56 -9.90
CA GLU A 52 4.13 -0.46 -9.39
C GLU A 52 4.42 -0.27 -7.90
N CYS A 53 4.47 0.98 -7.43
CA CYS A 53 4.59 1.29 -6.01
C CYS A 53 3.38 0.79 -5.21
N THR A 54 2.19 1.10 -5.68
CA THR A 54 0.95 0.61 -5.06
C THR A 54 0.87 -0.93 -5.14
N GLN A 55 1.33 -1.52 -6.24
CA GLN A 55 1.37 -2.97 -6.41
C GLN A 55 2.27 -3.65 -5.37
N ARG A 56 3.42 -3.05 -5.01
CA ARG A 56 4.29 -3.59 -3.94
C ARG A 56 3.56 -3.61 -2.60
N ASP A 57 2.78 -2.59 -2.30
CA ASP A 57 2.03 -2.51 -1.05
C ASP A 57 0.90 -3.54 -0.99
N TYR A 58 0.24 -3.79 -2.12
CA TYR A 58 -0.72 -4.88 -2.24
C TYR A 58 -0.05 -6.24 -1.98
N LYS A 59 1.14 -6.47 -2.55
CA LYS A 59 1.89 -7.73 -2.35
C LYS A 59 2.26 -7.96 -0.89
N LYS A 60 2.63 -6.91 -0.13
CA LYS A 60 2.97 -7.01 1.30
C LYS A 60 1.79 -7.53 2.15
N VAL A 61 0.56 -7.23 1.74
CA VAL A 61 -0.66 -7.70 2.43
C VAL A 61 -1.32 -8.90 1.74
N GLY A 62 -0.60 -9.60 0.86
CA GLY A 62 -1.10 -10.81 0.19
C GLY A 62 -2.18 -10.54 -0.86
N ARG A 63 -2.28 -9.31 -1.38
CA ARG A 63 -3.20 -8.93 -2.45
C ARG A 63 -2.47 -8.79 -3.78
N THR A 64 -3.21 -8.92 -4.87
CA THR A 64 -2.70 -8.73 -6.23
C THR A 64 -3.34 -7.50 -6.87
N LEU A 65 -2.52 -6.67 -7.51
CA LEU A 65 -2.95 -5.54 -8.31
C LEU A 65 -2.29 -5.66 -9.69
N ASN A 66 -3.08 -5.87 -10.72
CA ASN A 66 -2.62 -5.95 -12.12
C ASN A 66 -3.03 -4.70 -12.90
N ILE A 67 -2.34 -4.43 -14.01
CA ILE A 67 -2.78 -3.44 -15.01
C ILE A 67 -3.96 -4.05 -15.76
N ARG A 68 -5.07 -3.30 -15.84
CA ARG A 68 -6.25 -3.64 -16.63
C ARG A 68 -6.09 -3.22 -18.08
N ASN A 69 -5.67 -1.97 -18.31
CA ASN A 69 -5.40 -1.41 -19.63
C ASN A 69 -4.42 -0.24 -19.52
N ASP A 70 -3.74 0.06 -20.61
CA ASP A 70 -3.02 1.32 -20.78
C ASP A 70 -4.02 2.47 -20.91
N GLY A 71 -3.68 3.64 -20.37
CA GLY A 71 -4.59 4.78 -20.27
C GLY A 71 -5.50 4.76 -19.02
N PRO A 72 -6.36 5.78 -18.85
CA PRO A 72 -7.22 5.91 -17.69
C PRO A 72 -8.38 4.89 -17.71
N CYS A 73 -8.88 4.52 -16.53
CA CYS A 73 -9.99 3.56 -16.40
C CYS A 73 -11.32 4.06 -16.98
N ASN A 74 -11.49 5.38 -17.07
CA ASN A 74 -12.73 6.01 -17.54
C ASN A 74 -12.75 6.23 -19.05
N GLN A 75 -11.65 5.93 -19.76
CA GLN A 75 -11.70 5.81 -21.21
C GLN A 75 -12.17 4.39 -21.53
N ALA A 76 -13.45 4.27 -21.89
CA ALA A 76 -13.88 3.14 -22.69
C ALA A 76 -13.15 3.25 -24.03
N ASN A 77 -12.18 2.38 -24.25
CA ASN A 77 -11.72 2.10 -25.61
C ASN A 77 -12.85 1.37 -26.35
#